data_AF-A0A2E7BUL4-F1
#
_entry.id   AF-A0A2E7BUL4-F1
#
_cell.length_a   1.000
_cell.length_b   1.000
_cell.length_c   1.000
_cell.angle_alpha   90.00
_cell.angle_beta   90.00
_cell.angle_gamma   90.00
#
_symmetry.space_group_name_H-M   'P 1'
#
loop_
_entity.id
_entity.type
_entity.pdbx_description
1 polymer ?
#
loop_
_entity_poly.entity_id
_entity_poly.type
_entity_poly.pdbx_seq_one_letter_code
_entity_poly.pdbx_strand_id
1 'polypeptide(L)'
;METFEDEVPEPTMGRQLGDVLAYARRQKALSLGALARAMGYRNPSRGGQQIQRWERGEKLPPEERLVLLGQVLDLAIMDLLNLRDQDAKERQRDRDRQLALLRRGEAGHRADFKLLERFYHPLMAAFHGSLERPAWTEAQIGDAAIVLAYLGAKAFSLGELLQAWSEEKMTTRCQSCGGRFRLIRLAGSPLSGRHHIDGFCIDCGQSDQRHLIKDGTLLEYSRSQTPRILDHPSQRASAAWLVDLTDYVMESRWSLSQVLAELGETPPIIGLTTPEHQLLATYDAAKAELTLKDHDAPVSFALWFGPDPVPMEEITYLEDDWGEAHSGGRPVIGQLSPPRAGSWRGQTRVFFAAETGEPWHQSRGLLYDPEGRVRGVTDGALPPPVLMWLIRWLAHGQGDP
;
A
#
# COMPACT_ATOMS: atom_id res chain seq x y z
N MET A 1 -9.80 11.13 -39.33
CA MET A 1 -9.40 11.94 -38.16
C MET A 1 -10.58 11.88 -37.21
N GLU A 2 -10.75 10.72 -36.60
CA GLU A 2 -11.83 10.42 -35.66
C GLU A 2 -11.26 10.62 -34.26
N THR A 3 -11.80 11.59 -33.54
CA THR A 3 -11.50 11.81 -32.13
C THR A 3 -12.20 10.72 -31.33
N PHE A 4 -11.44 9.70 -30.93
CA PHE A 4 -11.82 8.82 -29.84
C PHE A 4 -11.81 9.68 -28.56
N GLU A 5 -13.00 10.01 -28.06
CA GLU A 5 -13.15 10.46 -26.68
C GLU A 5 -12.95 9.21 -25.81
N ASP A 6 -11.80 9.14 -25.12
CA ASP A 6 -11.56 8.19 -24.05
C ASP A 6 -12.57 8.45 -22.92
N GLU A 7 -13.67 7.70 -22.92
CA GLU A 7 -14.52 7.55 -21.75
C GLU A 7 -13.75 6.75 -20.70
N VAL A 8 -13.09 7.45 -19.79
CA VAL A 8 -12.69 6.88 -18.50
C VAL A 8 -13.95 6.33 -17.83
N PRO A 9 -14.03 5.04 -17.48
CA PRO A 9 -15.16 4.54 -16.72
C PRO A 9 -15.03 5.08 -15.29
N GLU A 10 -15.60 6.26 -15.05
CA GLU A 10 -15.82 6.75 -13.71
C GLU A 10 -16.78 5.81 -12.97
N PRO A 11 -16.61 5.60 -11.65
CA PRO A 11 -17.52 4.77 -10.89
C PRO A 11 -18.94 5.37 -10.96
N THR A 12 -19.82 4.65 -11.65
CA THR A 12 -21.16 5.06 -12.08
C THR A 12 -22.25 4.90 -11.00
N MET A 13 -21.89 4.59 -9.76
CA MET A 13 -22.86 4.36 -8.67
C MET A 13 -22.95 5.59 -7.74
N GLY A 14 -24.16 6.01 -7.36
CA GLY A 14 -24.41 7.13 -6.45
C GLY A 14 -24.38 8.55 -7.05
N ARG A 15 -24.73 8.68 -8.35
CA ARG A 15 -24.80 9.97 -9.08
C ARG A 15 -26.19 10.38 -9.56
N GLN A 16 -27.23 9.62 -9.23
CA GLN A 16 -28.57 9.84 -9.79
C GLN A 16 -29.11 11.24 -9.43
N LEU A 17 -28.84 11.72 -8.21
CA LEU A 17 -29.21 13.07 -7.82
C LEU A 17 -28.45 14.14 -8.63
N GLY A 18 -27.15 13.94 -8.84
CA GLY A 18 -26.30 14.87 -9.58
C GLY A 18 -26.78 15.06 -11.02
N ASP A 19 -27.11 13.95 -11.68
CA ASP A 19 -27.61 13.93 -13.06
C ASP A 19 -28.98 14.60 -13.18
N VAL A 20 -29.90 14.32 -12.26
CA VAL A 20 -31.21 14.96 -12.20
C VAL A 20 -31.08 16.48 -12.01
N LEU A 21 -30.19 16.93 -11.10
CA LEU A 21 -29.94 18.35 -10.88
C LEU A 21 -29.34 19.03 -12.13
N ALA A 22 -28.35 18.39 -12.75
CA ALA A 22 -27.69 18.91 -13.95
C ALA A 22 -28.66 19.00 -15.13
N TYR A 23 -29.49 17.97 -15.33
CA TYR A 23 -30.51 17.93 -16.36
C TYR A 23 -31.56 19.03 -16.15
N ALA A 24 -32.13 19.13 -14.95
CA ALA A 24 -33.15 20.12 -14.64
C ALA A 24 -32.65 21.56 -14.77
N ARG A 25 -31.39 21.82 -14.36
CA ARG A 25 -30.77 23.13 -14.56
C ARG A 25 -30.62 23.48 -16.05
N ARG A 26 -30.18 22.54 -16.88
CA ARG A 26 -30.04 22.73 -18.34
C ARG A 26 -31.40 22.95 -19.00
N GLN A 27 -32.43 22.20 -18.62
CA GLN A 27 -33.80 22.38 -19.09
C GLN A 27 -34.33 23.79 -18.83
N LYS A 28 -34.01 24.37 -17.65
CA LYS A 28 -34.35 25.76 -17.33
C LYS A 28 -33.41 26.82 -17.91
N ALA A 29 -32.41 26.42 -18.72
CA ALA A 29 -31.39 27.30 -19.28
C ALA A 29 -30.65 28.15 -18.22
N LEU A 30 -30.53 27.65 -16.99
CA LEU A 30 -29.87 28.38 -15.91
C LEU A 30 -28.36 28.12 -15.93
N SER A 31 -27.57 29.19 -15.90
CA SER A 31 -26.15 29.08 -15.58
C SER A 31 -25.96 28.73 -14.11
N LEU A 32 -24.83 28.10 -13.75
CA LEU A 32 -24.50 27.78 -12.36
C LEU A 32 -24.55 29.02 -11.45
N GLY A 33 -24.08 30.18 -11.94
CA GLY A 33 -24.13 31.45 -11.20
C GLY A 33 -25.55 32.01 -11.06
N ALA A 34 -26.42 31.81 -12.06
CA ALA A 34 -27.82 32.21 -11.98
C ALA A 34 -28.58 31.35 -10.96
N LEU A 35 -28.39 30.03 -10.99
CA LEU A 35 -28.96 29.11 -10.00
C LEU A 35 -28.44 29.43 -8.58
N ALA A 36 -27.14 29.69 -8.43
CA ALA A 36 -26.56 30.10 -7.14
C ALA A 36 -27.21 31.38 -6.58
N ARG A 37 -27.45 32.39 -7.43
CA ARG A 37 -28.16 33.61 -7.02
C ARG A 37 -29.60 33.31 -6.59
N ALA A 38 -30.32 32.51 -7.37
CA ALA A 38 -31.69 32.11 -7.05
C ALA A 38 -31.77 31.32 -5.73
N MET A 39 -30.73 30.56 -5.39
CA MET A 39 -30.60 29.85 -4.11
C MET A 39 -30.09 30.72 -2.95
N GLY A 40 -29.93 32.03 -3.15
CA GLY A 40 -29.53 32.98 -2.11
C GLY A 40 -28.04 32.97 -1.74
N TYR A 41 -27.16 32.49 -2.62
CA TYR A 41 -25.71 32.60 -2.37
C TYR A 41 -25.24 34.06 -2.50
N ARG A 42 -24.64 34.59 -1.44
CA ARG A 42 -24.01 35.94 -1.45
C ARG A 42 -22.87 36.07 -2.46
N ASN A 43 -22.14 34.98 -2.69
CA ASN A 43 -21.09 34.91 -3.71
C ASN A 43 -21.52 33.87 -4.77
N PRO A 44 -22.02 34.31 -5.95
CA PRO A 44 -22.52 33.41 -6.99
C PRO A 44 -21.46 32.48 -7.57
N SER A 45 -20.20 32.90 -7.61
CA SER A 45 -19.10 32.07 -8.12
C SER A 45 -18.84 30.88 -7.19
N ARG A 46 -18.71 31.13 -5.88
CA ARG A 46 -18.54 30.07 -4.88
C ARG A 46 -19.77 29.16 -4.80
N GLY A 47 -20.98 29.72 -4.90
CA GLY A 47 -22.21 28.94 -4.94
C GLY A 47 -22.31 28.06 -6.18
N GLY A 48 -21.97 28.61 -7.34
CA GLY A 48 -21.93 27.88 -8.61
C GLY A 48 -20.94 26.72 -8.59
N GLN A 49 -19.76 26.92 -8.00
CA GLN A 49 -18.80 25.82 -7.76
C GLN A 49 -19.39 24.73 -6.87
N GLN A 50 -20.07 25.07 -5.77
CA GLN A 50 -20.70 24.05 -4.92
C GLN A 50 -21.79 23.27 -5.65
N ILE A 51 -22.64 23.95 -6.41
CA ILE A 51 -23.67 23.31 -7.23
C ILE A 51 -23.03 22.38 -8.27
N GLN A 52 -21.97 22.82 -8.94
CA GLN A 52 -21.25 22.00 -9.91
C GLN A 52 -20.69 20.71 -9.25
N ARG A 53 -20.20 20.81 -8.02
CA ARG A 53 -19.74 19.64 -7.25
C ARG A 53 -20.89 18.70 -6.88
N TRP A 54 -22.10 19.21 -6.68
CA TRP A 54 -23.29 18.39 -6.48
C TRP A 54 -23.74 17.71 -7.78
N GLU A 55 -23.76 18.45 -8.89
CA GLU A 55 -24.08 17.92 -10.23
C GLU A 55 -23.11 16.81 -10.65
N ARG A 56 -21.82 16.95 -10.34
CA ARG A 56 -20.81 15.90 -10.59
C ARG A 56 -20.85 14.75 -9.58
N GLY A 57 -21.71 14.81 -8.57
CA GLY A 57 -21.76 13.82 -7.51
C GLY A 57 -20.56 13.85 -6.55
N GLU A 58 -19.62 14.80 -6.65
CA GLU A 58 -18.48 14.89 -5.72
C GLU A 58 -18.91 15.10 -4.25
N LYS A 59 -20.07 15.73 -4.04
CA LYS A 59 -20.62 16.01 -2.72
C LYS A 59 -22.15 15.96 -2.75
N LEU A 60 -22.78 15.45 -1.70
CA LEU A 60 -24.23 15.54 -1.56
C LEU A 60 -24.63 16.94 -1.05
N PRO A 61 -25.68 17.56 -1.64
CA PRO A 61 -26.25 18.78 -1.10
C PRO A 61 -26.84 18.52 0.31
N PRO A 62 -26.68 19.47 1.25
CA PRO A 62 -27.46 19.47 2.50
C PRO A 62 -28.96 19.51 2.23
N GLU A 63 -29.77 18.99 3.14
CA GLU A 63 -31.24 18.92 2.98
C GLU A 63 -31.87 20.29 2.76
N GLU A 64 -31.39 21.31 3.48
CA GLU A 64 -31.90 22.68 3.34
C GLU A 64 -31.61 23.24 1.94
N ARG A 65 -30.51 22.79 1.32
CA ARG A 65 -30.15 23.18 -0.04
C ARG A 65 -30.94 22.41 -1.09
N LEU A 66 -31.35 21.17 -0.80
CA LEU A 66 -32.23 20.42 -1.67
C LEU A 66 -33.63 21.01 -1.78
N VAL A 67 -34.19 21.50 -0.67
CA VAL A 67 -35.49 22.20 -0.68
C VAL A 67 -35.43 23.41 -1.61
N LEU A 68 -34.36 24.21 -1.53
CA LEU A 68 -34.15 25.37 -2.40
C LEU A 68 -33.93 24.96 -3.86
N LEU A 69 -33.18 23.88 -4.13
CA LEU A 69 -33.01 23.35 -5.48
C LEU A 69 -34.35 22.89 -6.06
N GLY A 70 -35.17 22.17 -5.29
CA GLY A 70 -36.50 21.72 -5.70
C GLY A 70 -37.40 22.88 -6.08
N GLN A 71 -37.40 23.95 -5.27
CA GLN A 71 -38.18 25.16 -5.56
C GLN A 71 -37.71 25.89 -6.83
N VAL A 72 -36.40 26.12 -6.99
CA VAL A 72 -35.88 26.89 -8.14
C VAL A 72 -35.96 26.06 -9.44
N LEU A 73 -35.67 24.77 -9.37
CA LEU A 73 -35.67 23.86 -10.51
C LEU A 73 -37.04 23.23 -10.79
N ASP A 74 -38.05 23.51 -9.97
CA ASP A 74 -39.40 22.93 -10.08
C ASP A 74 -39.38 21.39 -10.10
N LEU A 75 -38.68 20.83 -9.12
CA LEU A 75 -38.55 19.39 -8.89
C LEU A 75 -39.28 19.00 -7.61
N ALA A 76 -39.87 17.82 -7.61
CA ALA A 76 -40.52 17.27 -6.43
C ALA A 76 -39.49 17.07 -5.30
N ILE A 77 -39.66 17.83 -4.20
CA ILE A 77 -38.69 17.85 -3.09
C ILE A 77 -38.51 16.46 -2.47
N MET A 78 -39.60 15.69 -2.34
CA MET A 78 -39.55 14.33 -1.79
C MET A 78 -38.73 13.39 -2.67
N ASP A 79 -38.80 13.53 -3.99
CA ASP A 79 -37.99 12.71 -4.91
C ASP A 79 -36.50 13.05 -4.79
N LEU A 80 -36.18 14.34 -4.66
CA LEU A 80 -34.79 14.77 -4.42
C LEU A 80 -34.22 14.26 -3.10
N LEU A 81 -35.02 14.26 -2.03
CA LEU A 81 -34.61 13.70 -0.74
C LEU A 81 -34.41 12.19 -0.82
N ASN A 82 -35.32 11.47 -1.48
CA ASN A 82 -35.21 10.02 -1.69
C ASN A 82 -33.95 9.67 -2.50
N LEU A 83 -33.69 10.40 -3.60
CA LEU A 83 -32.48 10.21 -4.43
C LEU A 83 -31.21 10.50 -3.63
N ARG A 84 -31.20 11.56 -2.82
CA ARG A 84 -30.06 11.86 -1.92
C ARG A 84 -29.80 10.71 -0.96
N ASP A 85 -30.83 10.16 -0.33
CA ASP A 85 -30.69 9.10 0.66
C ASP A 85 -30.22 7.78 0.02
N GLN A 86 -30.67 7.51 -1.22
CA GLN A 86 -30.16 6.40 -2.03
C GLN A 86 -28.68 6.59 -2.35
N ASP A 87 -28.29 7.73 -2.92
CA ASP A 87 -26.89 8.06 -3.22
C ASP A 87 -26.02 8.04 -1.95
N ALA A 88 -26.54 8.49 -0.80
CA ALA A 88 -25.84 8.45 0.47
C ALA A 88 -25.59 7.01 0.95
N LYS A 89 -26.59 6.13 0.85
CA LYS A 89 -26.46 4.71 1.19
C LYS A 89 -25.49 4.00 0.27
N GLU A 90 -25.52 4.29 -1.03
CA GLU A 90 -24.57 3.72 -2.00
C GLU A 90 -23.14 4.15 -1.70
N ARG A 91 -22.89 5.46 -1.49
CA ARG A 91 -21.56 5.96 -1.11
C ARG A 91 -21.05 5.35 0.19
N GLN A 92 -21.93 5.15 1.17
CA GLN A 92 -21.54 4.49 2.42
C GLN A 92 -21.16 3.03 2.18
N ARG A 93 -21.94 2.28 1.39
CA ARG A 93 -21.61 0.90 1.00
C ARG A 93 -20.28 0.82 0.25
N ASP A 94 -20.02 1.73 -0.68
CA ASP A 94 -18.76 1.76 -1.43
C ASP A 94 -17.57 2.13 -0.55
N ARG A 95 -17.75 3.08 0.36
CA ARG A 95 -16.73 3.40 1.38
C ARG A 95 -16.43 2.19 2.26
N ASP A 96 -17.46 1.47 2.70
CA ASP A 96 -17.29 0.28 3.54
C ASP A 96 -16.60 -0.85 2.75
N ARG A 97 -16.92 -1.02 1.47
CA ARG A 97 -16.21 -1.94 0.55
C ARG A 97 -14.74 -1.56 0.38
N GLN A 98 -14.43 -0.29 0.14
CA GLN A 98 -13.04 0.20 0.03
C GLN A 98 -12.27 0.00 1.34
N LEU A 99 -12.89 0.30 2.49
CA LEU A 99 -12.27 0.08 3.80
C LEU A 99 -12.03 -1.41 4.08
N ALA A 100 -12.97 -2.29 3.70
CA ALA A 100 -12.81 -3.73 3.82
C ALA A 100 -11.65 -4.23 2.94
N LEU A 101 -11.55 -3.74 1.70
CA LEU A 101 -10.47 -4.06 0.79
C LEU A 101 -9.10 -3.61 1.33
N LEU A 102 -9.02 -2.38 1.83
CA LEU A 102 -7.81 -1.85 2.47
C LEU A 102 -7.38 -2.67 3.69
N ARG A 103 -8.33 -3.09 4.53
CA ARG A 103 -8.06 -3.97 5.69
C ARG A 103 -7.55 -5.33 5.25
N ARG A 104 -8.08 -5.88 4.15
CA ARG A 104 -7.64 -7.17 3.61
C ARG A 104 -6.21 -7.09 3.09
N GLY A 105 -5.90 -6.07 2.29
CA GLY A 105 -4.53 -5.82 1.84
C GLY A 105 -3.57 -5.61 3.02
N GLU A 106 -3.96 -4.79 4.00
CA GLU A 106 -3.12 -4.56 5.18
C GLU A 106 -2.87 -5.84 6.00
N ALA A 107 -3.85 -6.75 6.06
CA ALA A 107 -3.67 -8.05 6.70
C ALA A 107 -2.64 -8.92 5.96
N GLY A 108 -2.66 -8.94 4.62
CA GLY A 108 -1.70 -9.69 3.81
C GLY A 108 -0.30 -9.09 3.86
N HIS A 109 -0.20 -7.77 3.79
CA HIS A 109 1.06 -7.04 3.96
C HIS A 109 1.74 -7.31 5.31
N ARG A 110 0.95 -7.49 6.37
CA ARG A 110 1.43 -7.82 7.71
C ARG A 110 1.58 -9.32 7.97
N ALA A 111 1.39 -10.19 6.97
CA ALA A 111 1.59 -11.62 7.14
C ALA A 111 3.01 -11.93 7.61
N ASP A 112 4.01 -11.22 7.08
CA ASP A 112 5.41 -11.37 7.47
C ASP A 112 5.63 -11.08 8.96
N PHE A 113 4.89 -10.15 9.55
CA PHE A 113 5.03 -9.85 10.99
C PHE A 113 4.55 -11.03 11.84
N LYS A 114 3.47 -11.69 11.41
CA LYS A 114 2.98 -12.91 12.07
C LYS A 114 3.95 -14.08 11.88
N LEU A 115 4.61 -14.17 10.72
CA LEU A 115 5.64 -15.17 10.48
C LEU A 115 6.86 -14.92 11.38
N LEU A 116 7.33 -13.67 11.48
CA LEU A 116 8.42 -13.29 12.40
C LEU A 116 8.08 -13.61 13.86
N GLU A 117 6.86 -13.31 14.29
CA GLU A 117 6.36 -13.64 15.63
C GLU A 117 6.41 -15.16 15.87
N ARG A 118 5.78 -15.93 14.96
CA ARG A 118 5.65 -17.38 15.08
C ARG A 118 6.99 -18.10 15.04
N PHE A 119 7.90 -17.66 14.17
CA PHE A 119 9.17 -18.33 13.89
C PHE A 119 10.39 -17.61 14.49
N TYR A 120 10.17 -16.71 15.45
CA TYR A 120 11.26 -15.95 16.09
C TYR A 120 12.38 -16.85 16.62
N HIS A 121 12.05 -17.93 17.36
CA HIS A 121 13.05 -18.80 17.96
C HIS A 121 13.89 -19.56 16.92
N PRO A 122 13.29 -20.26 15.93
CA PRO A 122 14.04 -20.85 14.82
C PRO A 122 14.93 -19.85 14.07
N LEU A 123 14.39 -18.66 13.75
CA LEU A 123 15.13 -17.61 13.05
C LEU A 123 16.37 -17.16 13.83
N MET A 124 16.21 -16.83 15.12
CA MET A 124 17.32 -16.40 15.97
C MET A 124 18.36 -17.52 16.20
N ALA A 125 17.92 -18.78 16.31
CA ALA A 125 18.82 -19.91 16.46
C ALA A 125 19.66 -20.12 15.19
N ALA A 126 19.04 -20.06 14.02
CA ALA A 126 19.71 -20.16 12.73
C ALA A 126 20.69 -18.99 12.50
N PHE A 127 20.27 -17.76 12.85
CA PHE A 127 21.08 -16.56 12.72
C PHE A 127 22.38 -16.63 13.54
N HIS A 128 22.30 -17.08 14.80
CA HIS A 128 23.50 -17.27 15.62
C HIS A 128 24.41 -18.41 15.13
N GLY A 129 23.87 -19.39 14.41
CA GLY A 129 24.64 -20.48 13.82
C GLY A 129 25.39 -20.11 12.54
N SER A 130 24.94 -19.09 11.79
CA SER A 130 25.56 -18.67 10.53
C SER A 130 25.12 -17.25 10.13
N LEU A 131 26.03 -16.28 10.33
CA LEU A 131 25.79 -14.86 10.02
C LEU A 131 25.97 -14.51 8.53
N GLU A 132 26.59 -15.39 7.74
CA GLU A 132 27.01 -15.10 6.35
C GLU A 132 26.07 -15.69 5.28
N ARG A 133 24.80 -15.98 5.59
CA ARG A 133 23.87 -16.46 4.54
C ARG A 133 23.39 -15.31 3.66
N PRO A 134 23.48 -15.41 2.32
CA PRO A 134 22.91 -14.42 1.39
C PRO A 134 21.41 -14.16 1.63
N ALA A 135 20.69 -15.21 2.05
CA ALA A 135 19.27 -15.14 2.37
C ALA A 135 18.93 -14.06 3.43
N TRP A 136 19.80 -13.82 4.41
CA TRP A 136 19.58 -12.81 5.45
C TRP A 136 19.62 -11.39 4.90
N THR A 137 20.46 -11.14 3.91
CA THR A 137 20.74 -9.79 3.39
C THR A 137 19.74 -9.40 2.32
N GLU A 138 19.24 -10.38 1.56
CA GLU A 138 18.28 -10.16 0.49
C GLU A 138 16.81 -10.15 0.95
N ALA A 139 16.47 -10.90 2.00
CA ALA A 139 15.09 -10.99 2.46
C ALA A 139 14.64 -9.66 3.06
N GLN A 140 13.86 -8.89 2.31
CA GLN A 140 13.25 -7.65 2.77
C GLN A 140 11.96 -7.95 3.51
N ILE A 141 11.82 -7.40 4.73
CA ILE A 141 10.58 -7.52 5.50
C ILE A 141 9.74 -6.25 5.27
N GLY A 142 8.58 -6.41 4.65
CA GLY A 142 7.70 -5.29 4.33
C GLY A 142 7.36 -4.45 5.56
N ASP A 143 7.52 -3.12 5.49
CA ASP A 143 7.28 -2.18 6.60
C ASP A 143 8.14 -2.32 7.87
N ALA A 144 9.08 -3.27 7.95
CA ALA A 144 10.06 -3.33 9.03
C ALA A 144 11.08 -2.21 8.84
N ALA A 145 10.93 -1.14 9.62
CA ALA A 145 11.66 0.08 9.37
C ALA A 145 11.74 0.99 10.60
N ILE A 146 12.75 1.87 10.59
CA ILE A 146 12.71 3.12 11.34
C ILE A 146 12.26 4.22 10.38
N VAL A 147 11.09 4.79 10.64
CA VAL A 147 10.46 5.84 9.82
C VAL A 147 10.43 7.14 10.62
N LEU A 148 11.23 8.11 10.19
CA LEU A 148 11.36 9.40 10.86
C LEU A 148 10.77 10.51 9.99
N ALA A 149 9.91 11.35 10.55
CA ALA A 149 9.42 12.53 9.83
C ALA A 149 10.60 13.35 9.34
N TYR A 150 10.56 13.80 8.08
CA TYR A 150 11.51 14.75 7.51
C TYR A 150 12.98 14.26 7.44
N LEU A 151 13.28 13.06 7.94
CA LEU A 151 14.62 12.44 7.92
C LEU A 151 14.66 11.17 7.08
N GLY A 152 13.51 10.75 6.54
CA GLY A 152 13.38 9.58 5.68
C GLY A 152 13.03 8.30 6.46
N ALA A 153 12.98 7.21 5.72
CA ALA A 153 12.73 5.87 6.23
C ALA A 153 13.90 4.97 5.86
N LYS A 154 14.28 4.07 6.78
CA LYS A 154 15.17 2.95 6.47
C LYS A 154 14.41 1.65 6.68
N ALA A 155 14.16 0.91 5.61
CA ALA A 155 13.70 -0.48 5.68
C ALA A 155 14.85 -1.39 6.14
N PHE A 156 14.50 -2.45 6.86
CA PHE A 156 15.46 -3.47 7.31
C PHE A 156 15.35 -4.72 6.45
N SER A 157 16.50 -5.26 6.06
CA SER A 157 16.56 -6.68 5.70
C SER A 157 16.34 -7.55 6.94
N LEU A 158 16.02 -8.82 6.73
CA LEU A 158 15.86 -9.79 7.80
C LEU A 158 17.12 -9.87 8.67
N GLY A 159 18.31 -9.92 8.07
CA GLY A 159 19.58 -9.95 8.78
C GLY A 159 19.82 -8.71 9.66
N GLU A 160 19.53 -7.52 9.14
CA GLU A 160 19.64 -6.27 9.92
C GLU A 160 18.68 -6.28 11.13
N LEU A 161 17.46 -6.80 10.94
CA LEU A 161 16.46 -6.89 12.01
C LEU A 161 16.87 -7.91 13.09
N LEU A 162 17.33 -9.10 12.68
CA LEU A 162 17.80 -10.15 13.59
C LEU A 162 19.03 -9.69 14.38
N GLN A 163 19.97 -9.00 13.74
CA GLN A 163 21.12 -8.38 14.42
C GLN A 163 20.68 -7.31 15.42
N ALA A 164 19.73 -6.44 15.04
CA ALA A 164 19.23 -5.42 15.95
C ALA A 164 18.51 -6.02 17.17
N TRP A 165 17.90 -7.21 17.04
CA TRP A 165 17.32 -7.94 18.17
C TRP A 165 18.36 -8.68 19.02
N SER A 166 19.41 -9.25 18.41
CA SER A 166 20.49 -9.92 19.16
C SER A 166 21.28 -8.93 20.03
N GLU A 167 21.43 -7.69 19.56
CA GLU A 167 22.09 -6.59 20.28
C GLU A 167 21.15 -5.81 21.22
N GLU A 168 19.91 -6.29 21.42
CA GLU A 168 18.88 -5.65 22.24
C GLU A 168 18.50 -4.21 21.83
N LYS A 169 18.85 -3.78 20.61
CA LYS A 169 18.61 -2.43 20.09
C LYS A 169 17.15 -2.18 19.75
N MET A 170 16.54 -3.06 18.96
CA MET A 170 15.13 -2.95 18.54
C MET A 170 14.20 -3.64 19.53
N THR A 171 14.23 -3.22 20.80
CA THR A 171 13.55 -3.91 21.88
C THR A 171 12.93 -2.96 22.91
N THR A 172 11.92 -3.43 23.63
CA THR A 172 11.28 -2.74 24.76
C THR A 172 10.61 -3.75 25.70
N ARG A 173 9.84 -3.27 26.67
CA ARG A 173 9.05 -4.10 27.58
C ARG A 173 7.63 -4.29 27.07
N CYS A 174 7.11 -5.51 27.21
CA CYS A 174 5.71 -5.81 26.98
C CYS A 174 4.84 -5.14 28.07
N GLN A 175 3.80 -4.40 27.69
CA GLN A 175 2.89 -3.76 28.64
C GLN A 175 1.96 -4.75 29.34
N SER A 176 1.76 -5.94 28.77
CA SER A 176 0.87 -6.97 29.30
C SER A 176 1.54 -7.85 30.35
N CYS A 177 2.73 -8.39 30.04
CA CYS A 177 3.43 -9.33 30.93
C CYS A 177 4.76 -8.80 31.49
N GLY A 178 5.23 -7.61 31.09
CA GLY A 178 6.56 -7.09 31.48
C GLY A 178 7.75 -7.79 30.78
N GLY A 179 7.47 -8.78 29.94
CA GLY A 179 8.46 -9.54 29.16
C GLY A 179 9.17 -8.71 28.09
N ARG A 180 10.00 -9.38 27.30
CA ARG A 180 10.76 -8.78 26.19
C ARG A 180 9.85 -8.60 24.97
N PHE A 181 9.85 -7.39 24.43
CA PHE A 181 9.09 -7.02 23.25
C PHE A 181 10.07 -6.65 22.13
N ARG A 182 10.00 -7.35 21.01
CA ARG A 182 10.83 -7.12 19.83
C ARG A 182 10.10 -6.16 18.90
N LEU A 183 10.74 -5.03 18.61
CA LEU A 183 10.22 -4.01 17.72
C LEU A 183 10.52 -4.43 16.28
N ILE A 184 9.51 -4.42 15.42
CA ILE A 184 9.67 -4.59 13.97
C ILE A 184 9.70 -3.22 13.29
N ARG A 185 8.84 -2.30 13.75
CA ARG A 185 8.70 -0.96 13.18
C ARG A 185 8.69 0.10 14.26
N LEU A 186 9.34 1.23 13.96
CA LEU A 186 9.32 2.42 14.78
C LEU A 186 9.09 3.63 13.86
N ALA A 187 7.93 4.27 13.99
CA ALA A 187 7.53 5.39 13.14
C ALA A 187 7.08 6.57 14.00
N GLY A 188 7.70 7.74 13.90
CA GLY A 188 7.17 8.93 14.56
C GLY A 188 7.95 10.20 14.28
N SER A 189 7.36 11.36 14.65
CA SER A 189 8.05 12.62 14.49
C SER A 189 9.27 12.67 15.41
N PRO A 190 10.46 12.99 14.89
CA PRO A 190 11.65 13.12 15.72
C PRO A 190 11.50 14.23 16.76
N LEU A 191 10.57 15.18 16.56
CA LEU A 191 10.40 16.37 17.40
C LEU A 191 9.22 16.28 18.38
N SER A 192 8.29 15.33 18.22
CA SER A 192 7.05 15.32 19.01
C SER A 192 7.12 14.45 20.27
N GLY A 193 8.16 13.62 20.43
CA GLY A 193 8.26 12.60 21.48
C GLY A 193 7.17 11.51 21.43
N ARG A 194 6.31 11.53 20.41
CA ARG A 194 5.24 10.54 20.18
C ARG A 194 5.63 9.66 19.02
N HIS A 195 5.84 8.39 19.30
CA HIS A 195 6.29 7.41 18.33
C HIS A 195 5.29 6.28 18.26
N HIS A 196 4.98 5.80 17.06
CA HIS A 196 4.22 4.59 16.84
C HIS A 196 5.19 3.42 16.74
N ILE A 197 4.96 2.38 17.51
CA ILE A 197 5.74 1.14 17.44
C ILE A 197 4.86 -0.02 17.03
N ASP A 198 5.48 -0.97 16.34
CA ASP A 198 4.92 -2.27 15.99
C ASP A 198 5.92 -3.36 16.37
N GLY A 199 5.42 -4.50 16.82
CA GLY A 199 6.23 -5.62 17.26
C GLY A 199 5.44 -6.65 18.06
N PHE A 200 6.16 -7.58 18.65
CA PHE A 200 5.58 -8.69 19.41
C PHE A 200 6.38 -9.02 20.67
N CYS A 201 5.68 -9.54 21.68
CA CYS A 201 6.31 -10.07 22.87
C CYS A 201 6.74 -11.53 22.67
N ILE A 202 8.01 -11.82 22.89
CA ILE A 202 8.55 -13.19 22.76
C ILE A 202 8.20 -14.09 23.94
N ASP A 203 7.75 -13.53 25.05
CA ASP A 203 7.42 -14.30 26.25
C ASP A 203 5.92 -14.65 26.33
N CYS A 204 5.01 -13.78 25.85
CA CYS A 204 3.56 -14.03 25.87
C CYS A 204 2.88 -14.06 24.49
N GLY A 205 3.61 -13.84 23.39
CA GLY A 205 3.05 -13.82 22.04
C GLY A 205 2.11 -12.64 21.77
N GLN A 206 2.08 -11.61 22.63
CA GLN A 206 1.22 -10.46 22.36
C GLN A 206 1.88 -9.52 21.35
N SER A 207 1.27 -9.43 20.17
CA SER A 207 1.54 -8.38 19.18
C SER A 207 0.79 -7.09 19.53
N ASP A 208 1.45 -5.94 19.40
CA ASP A 208 0.92 -4.64 19.83
C ASP A 208 1.33 -3.51 18.89
N GLN A 209 0.36 -2.65 18.58
CA GLN A 209 0.57 -1.38 17.90
C GLN A 209 0.23 -0.25 18.86
N ARG A 210 1.25 0.47 19.31
CA ARG A 210 1.03 1.49 20.33
C ARG A 210 1.86 2.73 20.13
N HIS A 211 1.44 3.78 20.84
CA HIS A 211 2.25 4.96 21.01
C HIS A 211 3.27 4.74 22.12
N LEU A 212 4.54 4.81 21.75
CA LEU A 212 5.64 4.97 22.66
C LEU A 212 5.83 6.48 22.92
N ILE A 213 5.54 6.88 24.15
CA ILE A 213 5.94 8.18 24.70
C ILE A 213 7.25 7.92 25.42
N LYS A 214 8.37 8.42 24.88
CA LYS A 214 9.69 8.28 25.49
C LYS A 214 10.20 9.64 25.95
N ASP A 215 10.96 9.64 27.04
CA ASP A 215 11.80 10.76 27.44
C ASP A 215 13.03 10.77 26.53
N GLY A 216 12.96 11.55 25.45
CA GLY A 216 14.03 11.66 24.43
C GLY A 216 13.47 11.67 23.01
N THR A 217 14.19 12.30 22.09
CA THR A 217 13.77 12.41 20.69
C THR A 217 14.07 11.11 19.92
N LEU A 218 13.22 10.75 18.95
CA LEU A 218 13.51 9.66 18.00
C LEU A 218 14.85 9.85 17.28
N LEU A 219 15.29 11.11 17.17
CA LEU A 219 16.58 11.51 16.63
C LEU A 219 17.76 11.09 17.50
N GLU A 220 17.65 11.18 18.84
CA GLU A 220 18.68 10.69 19.75
C GLU A 220 18.78 9.17 19.70
N TYR A 221 17.62 8.50 19.65
CA TYR A 221 17.57 7.06 19.44
C TYR A 221 18.20 6.68 18.10
N SER A 222 17.76 7.26 16.97
CA SER A 222 18.30 6.93 15.66
C SER A 222 19.81 7.17 15.60
N ARG A 223 20.30 8.33 16.10
CA ARG A 223 21.73 8.66 16.14
C ARG A 223 22.56 7.68 16.98
N SER A 224 22.01 7.13 18.08
CA SER A 224 22.69 6.09 18.86
C SER A 224 22.79 4.74 18.13
N GLN A 225 21.93 4.53 17.14
CA GLN A 225 21.83 3.30 16.34
C GLN A 225 22.58 3.39 14.99
N THR A 226 22.78 4.62 14.50
CA THR A 226 23.31 4.93 13.15
C THR A 226 24.75 4.43 12.92
N PRO A 227 25.72 4.54 13.87
CA PRO A 227 27.11 4.21 13.58
C PRO A 227 27.46 2.71 13.56
N ARG A 228 26.49 1.78 13.70
CA ARG A 228 26.77 0.33 13.68
C ARG A 228 25.74 -0.50 12.91
N ILE A 229 24.49 -0.04 12.81
CA ILE A 229 23.49 -0.70 11.95
C ILE A 229 23.78 -0.41 10.45
N LEU A 230 24.53 0.66 10.15
CA LEU A 230 24.94 1.02 8.78
C LEU A 230 26.21 0.30 8.31
N ASP A 231 27.00 -0.29 9.21
CA ASP A 231 28.27 -0.94 8.88
C ASP A 231 28.10 -2.45 8.68
N HIS A 232 26.90 -2.92 8.37
CA HIS A 232 26.71 -4.35 8.09
C HIS A 232 27.49 -4.69 6.80
N PRO A 233 28.39 -5.70 6.83
CA PRO A 233 29.26 -6.04 5.71
C PRO A 233 28.53 -6.48 4.43
N SER A 234 27.20 -6.64 4.49
CA SER A 234 26.35 -6.95 3.33
C SER A 234 26.02 -5.74 2.45
N GLN A 235 26.32 -4.51 2.85
CA GLN A 235 26.11 -3.34 2.00
C GLN A 235 27.23 -3.24 0.95
N ARG A 236 27.14 -4.02 -0.13
CA ARG A 236 27.91 -3.76 -1.35
C ARG A 236 27.08 -2.91 -2.30
N ALA A 237 27.69 -1.84 -2.82
CA ALA A 237 27.12 -1.01 -3.87
C ALA A 237 27.03 -1.82 -5.17
N SER A 238 25.83 -1.93 -5.75
CA SER A 238 25.62 -2.52 -7.08
C SER A 238 25.75 -1.44 -8.15
N ALA A 239 26.74 -1.55 -9.03
CA ALA A 239 26.82 -0.77 -10.26
C ALA A 239 25.88 -1.36 -11.33
N ALA A 240 25.20 -0.49 -12.06
CA ALA A 240 24.18 -0.83 -13.05
C ALA A 240 24.76 -0.96 -14.48
N TRP A 241 24.41 -2.04 -15.20
CA TRP A 241 24.55 -2.24 -16.65
C TRP A 241 23.33 -2.95 -17.29
N LEU A 242 22.81 -2.38 -18.38
CA LEU A 242 21.67 -2.86 -19.19
C LEU A 242 21.93 -4.23 -19.85
N VAL A 243 21.01 -5.20 -19.67
CA VAL A 243 21.01 -6.50 -20.37
C VAL A 243 19.58 -6.99 -20.65
N ASP A 244 19.40 -7.59 -21.82
CA ASP A 244 18.19 -8.22 -22.38
C ASP A 244 17.66 -9.39 -21.49
N LEU A 245 16.37 -9.36 -21.12
CA LEU A 245 15.87 -9.81 -19.80
C LEU A 245 14.77 -10.89 -19.82
N THR A 246 14.89 -11.93 -20.65
CA THR A 246 13.93 -13.06 -20.63
C THR A 246 14.31 -14.18 -19.66
N ASP A 247 15.59 -14.52 -19.50
CA ASP A 247 16.01 -15.61 -18.60
C ASP A 247 16.31 -15.16 -17.15
N TYR A 248 16.67 -13.88 -16.92
CA TYR A 248 17.08 -13.36 -15.60
C TYR A 248 15.90 -12.99 -14.68
N VAL A 249 14.69 -12.78 -15.21
CA VAL A 249 13.49 -12.47 -14.41
C VAL A 249 13.02 -13.67 -13.57
N MET A 250 13.48 -14.87 -13.89
CA MET A 250 13.10 -16.09 -13.18
C MET A 250 13.89 -16.29 -11.87
N GLU A 251 14.88 -15.44 -11.57
CA GLU A 251 15.63 -15.49 -10.32
C GLU A 251 14.94 -14.66 -9.22
N SER A 252 14.31 -15.34 -8.26
CA SER A 252 13.68 -14.72 -7.10
C SER A 252 14.74 -14.30 -6.07
N ARG A 253 14.69 -13.03 -5.64
CA ARG A 253 15.26 -12.65 -4.33
C ARG A 253 14.53 -13.40 -3.22
N TRP A 254 15.23 -13.61 -2.11
CA TRP A 254 14.66 -14.25 -0.93
C TRP A 254 13.49 -13.45 -0.35
N SER A 255 12.43 -14.14 0.02
CA SER A 255 11.34 -13.67 0.89
C SER A 255 11.44 -14.36 2.24
N LEU A 256 10.81 -13.80 3.29
CA LEU A 256 10.77 -14.45 4.60
C LEU A 256 10.24 -15.89 4.52
N SER A 257 9.19 -16.12 3.74
CA SER A 257 8.64 -17.46 3.53
C SER A 257 9.66 -18.43 2.91
N GLN A 258 10.43 -17.99 1.91
CA GLN A 258 11.50 -18.83 1.32
C GLN A 258 12.61 -19.14 2.33
N VAL A 259 13.01 -18.15 3.15
CA VAL A 259 14.00 -18.36 4.23
C VAL A 259 13.49 -19.39 5.23
N LEU A 260 12.22 -19.28 5.64
CA LEU A 260 11.60 -20.24 6.56
C LEU A 260 11.56 -21.65 5.96
N ALA A 261 11.23 -21.78 4.66
CA ALA A 261 11.25 -23.06 3.97
C ALA A 261 12.64 -23.70 3.94
N GLU A 262 13.70 -22.91 3.70
CA GLU A 262 15.09 -23.38 3.76
C GLU A 262 15.49 -23.87 5.17
N LEU A 263 14.92 -23.27 6.21
CA LEU A 263 15.11 -23.72 7.60
C LEU A 263 14.30 -24.99 7.93
N GLY A 264 13.56 -25.55 6.97
CA GLY A 264 12.72 -26.73 7.15
C GLY A 264 11.34 -26.43 7.74
N GLU A 265 10.96 -25.16 7.85
CA GLU A 265 9.62 -24.76 8.26
C GLU A 265 8.65 -24.81 7.08
N THR A 266 7.35 -24.89 7.35
CA THR A 266 6.31 -24.89 6.31
C THR A 266 5.55 -23.55 6.34
N PRO A 267 6.02 -22.52 5.59
CA PRO A 267 5.30 -21.26 5.48
C PRO A 267 3.94 -21.47 4.79
N PRO A 268 2.94 -20.60 5.04
CA PRO A 268 1.68 -20.65 4.31
C PRO A 268 1.89 -20.32 2.83
N ILE A 269 1.09 -20.94 1.97
CA ILE A 269 0.96 -20.56 0.56
C ILE A 269 0.40 -19.15 0.49
N ILE A 270 0.99 -18.33 -0.39
CA ILE A 270 0.55 -16.94 -0.59
C ILE A 270 -0.45 -16.90 -1.74
N GLY A 271 -1.68 -16.49 -1.47
CA GLY A 271 -2.74 -16.28 -2.45
C GLY A 271 -2.76 -14.87 -3.01
N LEU A 272 -3.03 -14.77 -4.32
CA LEU A 272 -3.46 -13.54 -5.00
C LEU A 272 -4.94 -13.68 -5.36
N THR A 273 -5.77 -12.71 -4.95
CA THR A 273 -7.21 -12.69 -5.21
C THR A 273 -7.67 -11.39 -5.86
N THR A 274 -8.77 -11.43 -6.62
CA THR A 274 -9.47 -10.22 -7.08
C THR A 274 -10.05 -9.44 -5.87
N PRO A 275 -10.42 -8.16 -6.01
CA PRO A 275 -11.16 -7.44 -4.96
C PRO A 275 -12.39 -8.19 -4.44
N GLU A 276 -13.05 -8.97 -5.30
CA GLU A 276 -14.24 -9.79 -5.02
C GLU A 276 -13.94 -11.16 -4.38
N HIS A 277 -12.69 -11.44 -4.01
CA HIS A 277 -12.22 -12.71 -3.40
C HIS A 277 -12.14 -13.90 -4.36
N GLN A 278 -12.08 -13.68 -5.67
CA GLN A 278 -11.82 -14.78 -6.60
C GLN A 278 -10.31 -15.05 -6.64
N LEU A 279 -9.91 -16.31 -6.50
CA LEU A 279 -8.51 -16.71 -6.59
C LEU A 279 -7.98 -16.45 -8.01
N LEU A 280 -6.82 -15.81 -8.11
CA LEU A 280 -6.10 -15.58 -9.37
C LEU A 280 -4.87 -16.48 -9.46
N ALA A 281 -4.07 -16.52 -8.39
CA ALA A 281 -2.85 -17.29 -8.33
C ALA A 281 -2.52 -17.71 -6.89
N THR A 282 -1.68 -18.73 -6.76
CA THR A 282 -1.07 -19.15 -5.50
C THR A 282 0.43 -19.32 -5.66
N TYR A 283 1.19 -18.87 -4.67
CA TYR A 283 2.64 -18.99 -4.65
C TYR A 283 3.09 -19.89 -3.48
N ASP A 284 3.75 -21.00 -3.81
CA ASP A 284 4.39 -21.90 -2.87
C ASP A 284 5.85 -21.49 -2.69
N ALA A 285 6.14 -20.84 -1.56
CA ALA A 285 7.49 -20.36 -1.25
C ALA A 285 8.50 -21.49 -1.03
N ALA A 286 8.06 -22.70 -0.65
CA ALA A 286 8.97 -23.82 -0.41
C ALA A 286 9.48 -24.42 -1.73
N LYS A 287 8.67 -24.34 -2.78
CA LYS A 287 9.04 -24.77 -4.14
C LYS A 287 9.49 -23.63 -5.04
N ALA A 288 9.27 -22.39 -4.59
CA ALA A 288 9.37 -21.19 -5.41
C ALA A 288 8.51 -21.28 -6.68
N GLU A 289 7.30 -21.83 -6.56
CA GLU A 289 6.38 -22.08 -7.69
C GLU A 289 5.15 -21.19 -7.61
N LEU A 290 4.77 -20.58 -8.73
CA LEU A 290 3.52 -19.86 -8.92
C LEU A 290 2.55 -20.71 -9.73
N THR A 291 1.34 -20.93 -9.22
CA THR A 291 0.26 -21.62 -9.92
C THR A 291 -0.88 -20.64 -10.19
N LEU A 292 -1.28 -20.48 -11.45
CA LEU A 292 -2.45 -19.69 -11.82
C LEU A 292 -3.70 -20.56 -11.75
N LYS A 293 -4.85 -19.96 -11.40
CA LYS A 293 -6.12 -20.70 -11.23
C LYS A 293 -6.52 -21.52 -12.47
N ASP A 294 -6.22 -21.00 -13.66
CA ASP A 294 -6.68 -21.57 -14.94
C ASP A 294 -5.52 -22.04 -15.85
N HIS A 295 -4.31 -22.27 -15.29
CA HIS A 295 -3.19 -22.86 -16.03
C HIS A 295 -2.73 -24.18 -15.39
N ASP A 296 -2.47 -25.18 -16.23
CA ASP A 296 -2.12 -26.54 -15.80
C ASP A 296 -0.68 -26.69 -15.29
N ALA A 297 0.24 -25.81 -15.71
CA ALA A 297 1.65 -25.89 -15.35
C ALA A 297 2.06 -24.76 -14.39
N PRO A 298 2.69 -25.06 -13.24
CA PRO A 298 3.26 -24.03 -12.39
C PRO A 298 4.47 -23.37 -13.07
N VAL A 299 4.66 -22.09 -12.76
CA VAL A 299 5.84 -21.31 -13.16
C VAL A 299 6.84 -21.37 -12.01
N SER A 300 7.99 -22.02 -12.23
CA SER A 300 9.05 -22.16 -11.23
C SER A 300 10.02 -20.99 -11.30
N PHE A 301 10.31 -20.38 -10.16
CA PHE A 301 11.32 -19.32 -10.02
C PHE A 301 12.56 -19.91 -9.36
N ALA A 302 13.71 -19.79 -10.02
CA ALA A 302 14.97 -20.18 -9.43
C ALA A 302 15.27 -19.27 -8.22
N LEU A 303 15.73 -19.85 -7.12
CA LEU A 303 16.21 -19.07 -5.99
C LEU A 303 17.59 -18.48 -6.35
N TRP A 304 17.78 -17.19 -6.12
CA TRP A 304 19.08 -16.56 -6.31
C TRP A 304 20.00 -16.87 -5.11
N PHE A 305 21.21 -17.36 -5.40
CA PHE A 305 22.20 -17.76 -4.38
C PHE A 305 23.55 -17.01 -4.52
N GLY A 306 23.62 -15.97 -5.36
CA GLY A 306 24.86 -15.26 -5.67
C GLY A 306 25.24 -14.15 -4.69
N PRO A 307 26.46 -13.59 -4.78
CA PRO A 307 26.81 -12.27 -4.23
C PRO A 307 26.54 -11.13 -5.23
N ASP A 308 26.28 -11.46 -6.49
CA ASP A 308 26.17 -10.53 -7.62
C ASP A 308 24.70 -10.15 -7.85
N PRO A 309 24.32 -8.89 -7.64
CA PRO A 309 22.93 -8.45 -7.70
C PRO A 309 22.30 -8.88 -9.03
N VAL A 310 21.11 -9.48 -8.97
CA VAL A 310 20.32 -9.79 -10.18
C VAL A 310 20.17 -8.50 -10.99
N PRO A 311 20.63 -8.44 -12.24
CA PRO A 311 20.52 -7.24 -13.08
C PRO A 311 19.06 -6.86 -13.24
N MET A 312 18.66 -5.69 -12.73
CA MET A 312 17.26 -5.22 -12.77
C MET A 312 16.96 -4.31 -13.97
N GLU A 313 17.84 -4.28 -14.97
CA GLU A 313 17.88 -3.19 -15.95
C GLU A 313 17.07 -3.44 -17.22
N GLU A 314 15.77 -3.64 -17.06
CA GLU A 314 14.75 -3.20 -18.03
C GLU A 314 13.45 -2.77 -17.33
N ILE A 315 13.43 -2.73 -15.99
CA ILE A 315 12.26 -2.35 -15.19
C ILE A 315 12.73 -1.35 -14.16
N THR A 316 12.26 -0.10 -14.28
CA THR A 316 12.55 0.94 -13.29
C THR A 316 11.76 0.64 -12.02
N TYR A 317 12.26 -0.24 -11.16
CA TYR A 317 11.83 -0.28 -9.77
C TYR A 317 12.10 1.10 -9.17
N LEU A 318 11.04 1.88 -8.92
CA LEU A 318 11.19 3.04 -8.07
C LEU A 318 11.02 2.57 -6.62
N GLU A 319 12.15 2.61 -5.93
CA GLU A 319 12.39 2.53 -4.50
C GLU A 319 11.16 2.83 -3.63
N ASP A 320 10.95 2.03 -2.58
CA ASP A 320 10.03 2.25 -1.46
C ASP A 320 9.52 3.69 -1.36
N ASP A 321 8.40 3.97 -2.05
CA ASP A 321 7.84 5.32 -2.01
C ASP A 321 6.92 5.40 -0.80
N TRP A 322 7.39 6.16 0.18
CA TRP A 322 6.62 6.51 1.36
C TRP A 322 5.80 7.76 1.02
N GLY A 323 4.66 7.58 0.34
CA GLY A 323 3.73 8.59 -0.23
C GLY A 323 3.44 9.93 0.51
N GLU A 324 2.22 10.46 0.46
CA GLU A 324 1.97 11.85 0.91
C GLU A 324 1.51 12.03 2.38
N ALA A 325 1.98 13.12 3.02
CA ALA A 325 1.86 13.39 4.46
C ALA A 325 0.46 13.84 4.82
N HIS A 326 -0.42 12.92 5.25
CA HIS A 326 -1.76 13.30 5.66
C HIS A 326 -1.90 13.37 7.19
N SER A 327 -2.34 14.52 7.70
CA SER A 327 -2.85 14.67 9.08
C SER A 327 -4.26 15.25 9.03
N GLY A 328 -5.23 14.54 9.61
CA GLY A 328 -6.63 14.96 9.59
C GLY A 328 -7.22 15.13 8.18
N GLY A 329 -6.74 14.35 7.20
CA GLY A 329 -7.17 14.44 5.80
C GLY A 329 -6.61 15.65 5.03
N ARG A 330 -5.58 16.33 5.55
CA ARG A 330 -4.88 17.42 4.86
C ARG A 330 -3.41 17.07 4.64
N PRO A 331 -2.85 17.42 3.47
CA PRO A 331 -1.41 17.36 3.26
C PRO A 331 -0.71 18.30 4.24
N VAL A 332 0.24 17.76 5.00
CA VAL A 332 1.06 18.50 5.96
C VAL A 332 2.27 19.03 5.20
N ILE A 333 2.16 20.29 4.75
CA ILE A 333 3.18 21.15 4.12
C ILE A 333 3.30 21.00 2.59
N GLY A 334 2.95 22.07 1.87
CA GLY A 334 3.28 22.27 0.46
C GLY A 334 4.64 22.94 0.29
N GLN A 335 5.33 22.60 -0.80
CA GLN A 335 6.60 23.16 -1.27
C GLN A 335 7.85 22.85 -0.42
N LEU A 336 8.28 21.60 -0.45
CA LEU A 336 9.67 21.21 -0.66
C LEU A 336 9.64 19.92 -1.50
N SER A 337 9.80 19.99 -2.82
CA SER A 337 9.92 18.81 -3.69
C SER A 337 11.40 18.58 -4.07
N PRO A 338 11.88 17.34 -4.31
CA PRO A 338 11.17 16.04 -4.27
C PRO A 338 11.94 14.88 -3.56
N PRO A 339 11.37 13.65 -3.46
CA PRO A 339 10.01 13.24 -3.06
C PRO A 339 10.07 12.65 -1.62
N ARG A 340 9.10 11.86 -1.14
CA ARG A 340 9.24 10.97 0.05
C ARG A 340 9.16 11.58 1.46
N ALA A 341 8.46 12.69 1.64
CA ALA A 341 8.06 13.11 2.98
C ALA A 341 6.55 13.01 3.12
N GLY A 342 6.03 11.81 3.42
CA GLY A 342 4.64 11.78 3.81
C GLY A 342 3.84 10.51 4.09
N SER A 343 4.06 9.35 3.46
CA SER A 343 3.31 8.18 3.92
C SER A 343 4.00 7.71 5.19
N TRP A 344 3.43 8.08 6.32
CA TRP A 344 3.81 7.49 7.60
C TRP A 344 3.47 6.00 7.68
N ARG A 345 2.83 5.46 6.65
CA ARG A 345 2.21 4.14 6.62
C ARG A 345 2.24 3.56 5.21
N GLY A 346 3.25 2.75 4.96
CA GLY A 346 3.26 1.79 3.86
C GLY A 346 4.36 2.08 2.84
N GLN A 347 5.24 1.10 2.69
CA GLN A 347 6.04 0.88 1.49
C GLN A 347 5.11 0.77 0.27
N THR A 348 5.32 1.62 -0.73
CA THR A 348 4.69 1.48 -2.06
C THR A 348 5.77 1.13 -3.07
N ARG A 349 5.54 0.09 -3.86
CA ARG A 349 6.44 -0.35 -4.93
C ARG A 349 5.82 0.03 -6.27
N VAL A 350 6.62 0.59 -7.17
CA VAL A 350 6.19 0.94 -8.53
C VAL A 350 6.88 0.01 -9.51
N PHE A 351 6.11 -0.55 -10.43
CA PHE A 351 6.56 -1.47 -11.46
C PHE A 351 6.18 -0.90 -12.82
N PHE A 352 7.09 -1.01 -13.80
CA PHE A 352 6.79 -0.67 -15.19
C PHE A 352 6.85 -1.95 -15.99
N ALA A 353 5.72 -2.39 -16.56
CA ALA A 353 5.73 -3.51 -17.48
C ALA A 353 6.38 -3.04 -18.78
N ALA A 354 7.43 -3.73 -19.23
CA ALA A 354 8.23 -3.32 -20.38
C ALA A 354 7.39 -3.11 -21.66
N GLU A 355 6.30 -3.87 -21.84
CA GLU A 355 5.48 -3.76 -23.04
C GLU A 355 4.54 -2.54 -23.04
N THR A 356 4.04 -2.12 -21.88
CA THR A 356 3.08 -0.99 -21.78
C THR A 356 3.76 0.33 -21.44
N GLY A 357 4.88 0.28 -20.70
CA GLY A 357 5.55 1.46 -20.16
C GLY A 357 4.73 2.19 -19.07
N GLU A 358 3.57 1.66 -18.68
CA GLU A 358 2.68 2.28 -17.70
C GLU A 358 2.95 1.79 -16.27
N PRO A 359 2.84 2.67 -15.26
CA PRO A 359 3.18 2.33 -13.88
C PRO A 359 2.07 1.52 -13.19
N TRP A 360 2.43 0.34 -12.72
CA TRP A 360 1.64 -0.43 -11.74
C TRP A 360 2.15 -0.15 -10.33
N HIS A 361 1.24 -0.15 -9.35
CA HIS A 361 1.59 0.13 -7.96
C HIS A 361 1.22 -1.04 -7.05
N GLN A 362 2.12 -1.44 -6.15
CA GLN A 362 1.80 -2.31 -5.02
C GLN A 362 1.88 -1.51 -3.73
N SER A 363 0.80 -1.47 -2.96
CA SER A 363 0.80 -0.84 -1.63
C SER A 363 -0.05 -1.66 -0.67
N ARG A 364 0.52 -2.01 0.50
CA ARG A 364 -0.17 -2.80 1.54
C ARG A 364 -0.89 -4.02 0.99
N GLY A 365 -0.20 -4.87 0.24
CA GLY A 365 -0.77 -6.09 -0.34
C GLY A 365 -1.84 -5.85 -1.42
N LEU A 366 -2.14 -4.61 -1.81
CA LEU A 366 -3.00 -4.28 -2.94
C LEU A 366 -2.16 -3.98 -4.17
N LEU A 367 -2.56 -4.54 -5.31
CA LEU A 367 -1.97 -4.29 -6.62
C LEU A 367 -2.91 -3.42 -7.44
N TYR A 368 -2.42 -2.29 -7.91
CA TYR A 368 -3.13 -1.27 -8.68
C TYR A 368 -2.65 -1.24 -10.13
N ASP A 369 -3.59 -1.17 -11.07
CA ASP A 369 -3.30 -0.87 -12.48
C ASP A 369 -2.93 0.62 -12.68
N PRO A 370 -2.48 1.00 -13.89
CA PRO A 370 -2.13 2.39 -14.22
C PRO A 370 -3.29 3.39 -14.02
N GLU A 371 -4.52 2.93 -14.09
CA GLU A 371 -5.72 3.74 -13.81
C GLU A 371 -6.05 3.84 -12.31
N GLY A 372 -5.25 3.23 -11.44
CA GLY A 372 -5.41 3.27 -9.98
C GLY A 372 -6.50 2.34 -9.44
N ARG A 373 -6.96 1.37 -10.22
CA ARG A 373 -7.95 0.36 -9.82
C ARG A 373 -7.23 -0.85 -9.23
N VAL A 374 -7.80 -1.40 -8.16
CA VAL A 374 -7.23 -2.60 -7.54
C VAL A 374 -7.51 -3.81 -8.43
N ARG A 375 -6.46 -4.46 -8.92
CA ARG A 375 -6.53 -5.69 -9.73
C ARG A 375 -6.29 -6.95 -8.92
N GLY A 376 -5.55 -6.83 -7.82
CA GLY A 376 -5.17 -7.98 -7.01
C GLY A 376 -4.96 -7.62 -5.55
N VAL A 377 -5.16 -8.61 -4.68
CA VAL A 377 -4.88 -8.54 -3.25
C VAL A 377 -4.12 -9.78 -2.83
N THR A 378 -2.92 -9.58 -2.31
CA THR A 378 -2.08 -10.64 -1.76
C THR A 378 -2.36 -10.83 -0.27
N ASP A 379 -2.34 -12.08 0.20
CA ASP A 379 -2.42 -12.42 1.62
C ASP A 379 -1.06 -12.63 2.29
N GLY A 380 0.02 -12.32 1.56
CA GLY A 380 1.41 -12.36 2.00
C GLY A 380 2.34 -11.55 1.11
N ALA A 381 3.62 -11.49 1.48
CA ALA A 381 4.64 -10.79 0.70
C ALA A 381 5.16 -11.70 -0.44
N LEU A 382 4.81 -11.34 -1.68
CA LEU A 382 5.39 -11.98 -2.85
C LEU A 382 6.80 -11.43 -3.13
N PRO A 383 7.76 -12.28 -3.55
CA PRO A 383 9.03 -11.81 -4.06
C PRO A 383 8.83 -10.87 -5.27
N PRO A 384 9.66 -9.82 -5.43
CA PRO A 384 9.50 -8.87 -6.54
C PRO A 384 9.42 -9.51 -7.94
N PRO A 385 10.23 -10.54 -8.27
CA PRO A 385 10.16 -11.17 -9.60
C PRO A 385 8.85 -11.92 -9.85
N VAL A 386 8.31 -12.58 -8.82
CA VAL A 386 6.99 -13.24 -8.88
C VAL A 386 5.89 -12.21 -9.10
N LEU A 387 5.94 -11.10 -8.37
CA LEU A 387 4.96 -10.01 -8.51
C LEU A 387 5.05 -9.35 -9.89
N MET A 388 6.25 -9.17 -10.42
CA MET A 388 6.50 -8.60 -11.74
C MET A 388 5.97 -9.49 -12.86
N TRP A 389 6.20 -10.81 -12.75
CA TRP A 389 5.61 -11.78 -13.66
C TRP A 389 4.07 -11.73 -13.61
N LEU A 390 3.49 -11.67 -12.41
CA LEU A 390 2.05 -11.53 -12.23
C LEU A 390 1.48 -10.23 -12.82
N ILE A 391 2.21 -9.12 -12.72
CA ILE A 391 1.81 -7.84 -13.32
C ILE A 391 1.76 -7.95 -14.84
N ARG A 392 2.78 -8.57 -15.47
CA ARG A 392 2.78 -8.82 -16.92
C ARG A 392 1.58 -9.68 -17.33
N TRP A 393 1.34 -10.78 -16.61
CA TRP A 393 0.17 -11.63 -16.85
C TRP A 393 -1.16 -10.88 -16.70
N LEU A 394 -1.29 -10.00 -15.70
CA LEU A 394 -2.49 -9.18 -15.52
C LEU A 394 -2.66 -8.08 -16.58
N ALA A 395 -1.55 -7.55 -17.11
CA ALA A 395 -1.54 -6.48 -18.10
C ALA A 395 -1.95 -6.97 -19.50
N HIS A 396 -1.56 -8.18 -19.89
CA HIS A 396 -1.90 -8.77 -21.20
C HIS A 396 -3.34 -9.30 -21.28
N GLY A 397 -4.10 -9.20 -20.18
CA GLY A 397 -5.37 -9.93 -20.03
C GLY A 397 -5.11 -11.42 -19.83
N GLN A 398 -6.08 -12.16 -19.33
CA GLN A 398 -5.95 -13.59 -18.99
C GLN A 398 -5.78 -14.52 -20.23
N GLY A 399 -5.23 -14.03 -21.34
CA GLY A 399 -5.03 -14.76 -22.59
C GLY A 399 -3.55 -14.93 -22.90
N ASP A 400 -3.07 -16.17 -22.70
CA ASP A 400 -1.78 -16.79 -23.01
C ASP A 400 -0.46 -16.04 -22.63
N PRO A 401 0.48 -16.73 -21.95
CA PRO A 401 1.74 -16.15 -21.46
C PRO A 401 2.75 -15.76 -22.54
#